data_AF-A0A4Y7T3I7-F1
#
_entry.id   AF-A0A4Y7T3I7-F1
#
_cell.length_a   1.000
_cell.length_b   1.000
_cell.length_c   1.000
_cell.angle_alpha   90.00
_cell.angle_beta   90.00
_cell.angle_gamma   90.00
#
_symmetry.space_group_name_H-M   'P 1'
#
loop_
_entity.id
_entity.type
_entity.pdbx_description
1 polymer ?
#
loop_
_entity_poly.entity_id
_entity_poly.type
_entity_poly.pdbx_seq_one_letter_code
_entity_poly.pdbx_strand_id
1 'polypeptide(L)'
;LEQLTGVQEGYLRSVLDVGKLCMLVILFTELGLIPLEYRRLELALVFMQYAVQCPRGHYVREALCETVRMDFEGLSGWFSDTRRAVECLP
;
A
#
# COMPACT_ATOMS: atom_id res chain seq x y z
N LEU A 1 -5.36 -6.44 7.15
CA LEU A 1 -4.00 -6.52 6.57
C LEU A 1 -3.14 -7.51 7.33
N GLU A 2 -3.21 -7.50 8.66
CA GLU A 2 -2.53 -8.42 9.59
C GLU A 2 -2.49 -9.90 9.15
N GLN A 3 -3.62 -10.48 8.74
CA GLN A 3 -3.64 -11.88 8.29
C GLN A 3 -2.73 -12.13 7.07
N LEU A 4 -2.71 -11.18 6.11
CA LEU A 4 -1.86 -11.29 4.92
C LEU A 4 -0.39 -11.04 5.25
N THR A 5 -0.11 -10.11 6.17
CA THR A 5 1.25 -9.88 6.69
C THR A 5 1.78 -11.15 7.36
N GLY A 6 0.97 -11.82 8.19
CA GLY A 6 1.34 -13.09 8.81
C GLY A 6 1.61 -14.22 7.79
N VAL A 7 0.86 -14.26 6.68
CA VAL A 7 1.12 -15.19 5.57
C VAL A 7 2.44 -14.84 4.87
N GLN A 8 2.71 -13.56 4.60
CA GLN A 8 3.97 -13.12 4.00
C GLN A 8 5.14 -13.54 4.87
N GLU A 9 5.14 -13.17 6.15
CA GLU A 9 6.20 -13.52 7.09
C GLU A 9 6.40 -15.03 7.21
N GLY A 10 5.32 -15.81 7.30
CA GLY A 10 5.37 -17.27 7.36
C GLY A 10 6.02 -17.88 6.12
N TYR A 11 5.68 -17.35 4.94
CA TYR A 11 6.30 -17.76 3.68
C TYR A 11 7.79 -17.40 3.63
N LEU A 12 8.16 -16.16 3.97
CA LEU A 12 9.57 -15.74 3.96
C LEU A 12 10.42 -16.54 4.94
N ARG A 13 9.86 -16.89 6.11
CA ARG A 13 10.50 -17.78 7.09
C ARG A 13 10.74 -19.18 6.53
N SER A 14 9.77 -19.72 5.80
CA SER A 14 9.92 -21.01 5.12
C SER A 14 10.97 -20.98 4.02
N VAL A 15 11.13 -19.86 3.31
CA VAL A 15 12.14 -19.70 2.24
C VAL A 15 13.55 -19.63 2.81
N LEU A 16 13.73 -18.93 3.94
CA LEU A 16 15.03 -18.75 4.57
C LEU A 16 15.38 -19.85 5.59
N ASP A 17 14.48 -20.81 5.82
CA ASP A 17 14.59 -21.85 6.85
C ASP A 17 14.87 -21.29 8.26
N VAL A 18 14.13 -20.25 8.66
CA VAL A 18 14.30 -19.59 9.95
C VAL A 18 13.07 -19.72 10.85
N GLY A 19 13.33 -19.84 12.16
CA GLY A 19 12.30 -19.97 13.18
C GLY A 19 11.58 -18.66 13.54
N LYS A 20 10.54 -18.77 14.39
CA LYS A 20 9.70 -17.64 14.77
C LYS A 20 10.39 -16.52 15.58
N LEU A 21 11.55 -16.83 16.14
CA LEU A 21 12.36 -15.89 16.93
C LEU A 21 13.31 -15.05 16.04
N CYS A 22 13.39 -15.33 14.74
CA CYS A 22 14.17 -14.53 13.81
C CYS A 22 13.58 -13.10 13.71
N MET A 23 14.47 -12.11 13.67
CA MET A 23 14.10 -10.70 13.50
C MET A 23 13.40 -10.50 12.15
N LEU A 24 12.26 -9.80 12.16
CA LEU A 24 11.47 -9.55 10.95
C LEU A 24 12.27 -8.82 9.86
N VAL A 25 13.14 -7.88 10.24
CA VAL A 25 13.94 -7.11 9.28
C VAL A 25 14.79 -8.02 8.38
N ILE A 26 15.33 -9.12 8.91
CA ILE A 26 16.18 -10.06 8.16
C ILE A 26 15.38 -10.72 7.04
N LEU A 27 14.09 -11.02 7.27
CA LEU A 27 13.24 -11.67 6.28
C LEU A 27 13.13 -10.84 4.99
N PHE A 28 13.13 -9.52 5.14
CA PHE A 28 12.98 -8.58 4.04
C PHE A 28 14.32 -8.20 3.41
N THR A 29 15.34 -7.92 4.22
CA THR A 29 16.66 -7.48 3.72
C THR A 29 17.39 -8.56 2.96
N GLU A 30 17.33 -9.82 3.41
CA GLU A 30 18.03 -10.94 2.74
C GLU A 30 17.43 -11.28 1.37
N LEU A 31 16.11 -11.10 1.23
CA LEU A 31 15.39 -11.44 -0.01
C LEU A 31 15.19 -10.23 -0.93
N GLY A 32 15.60 -9.03 -0.52
CA GLY A 32 15.35 -7.80 -1.26
C GLY A 32 13.85 -7.50 -1.42
N LEU A 33 13.03 -7.91 -0.45
CA LEU A 33 11.59 -7.71 -0.44
C LEU A 33 11.20 -6.58 0.50
N ILE A 34 9.99 -6.05 0.35
CA ILE A 34 9.42 -5.06 1.25
C ILE A 34 8.16 -5.61 1.94
N PRO A 35 7.82 -5.14 3.15
CA PRO A 35 6.57 -5.50 3.79
C PRO A 35 5.35 -5.13 2.93
N LEU A 36 4.31 -5.95 3.03
CA LEU A 36 3.11 -5.85 2.21
C LEU A 36 2.40 -4.49 2.34
N GLU A 37 2.47 -3.90 3.54
CA GLU A 37 1.96 -2.56 3.86
C GLU A 37 2.52 -1.51 2.88
N TYR A 38 3.86 -1.45 2.79
CA TYR A 38 4.55 -0.52 1.90
C TYR A 38 4.31 -0.85 0.44
N ARG A 39 4.30 -2.15 0.08
CA ARG A 39 4.07 -2.54 -1.33
C ARG A 39 2.68 -2.14 -1.82
N ARG A 40 1.65 -2.30 -0.99
CA ARG A 40 0.28 -1.90 -1.33
C ARG A 40 0.16 -0.39 -1.49
N LEU A 41 0.79 0.37 -0.59
CA LEU A 41 0.79 1.82 -0.68
C LEU A 41 1.53 2.29 -1.93
N GLU A 42 2.70 1.73 -2.22
CA GLU A 42 3.48 2.04 -3.42
C GLU A 42 2.63 1.87 -4.69
N LEU A 43 1.93 0.74 -4.82
CA LEU A 43 1.04 0.49 -5.97
C LEU A 43 -0.09 1.52 -6.07
N ALA A 44 -0.71 1.89 -4.94
CA ALA A 44 -1.76 2.90 -4.90
C ALA A 44 -1.23 4.28 -5.33
N LEU A 45 -0.04 4.66 -4.85
CA LEU A 45 0.61 5.93 -5.18
C LEU A 45 1.06 5.98 -6.64
N VAL A 46 1.63 4.90 -7.18
CA VAL A 46 2.01 4.80 -8.60
C VAL A 46 0.76 4.92 -9.49
N PHE A 47 -0.33 4.25 -9.13
CA PHE A 47 -1.59 4.40 -9.85
C PHE A 47 -2.13 5.83 -9.76
N MET A 48 -2.03 6.48 -8.59
CA MET A 48 -2.44 7.87 -8.44
C MET A 48 -1.59 8.82 -9.29
N GLN A 49 -0.28 8.61 -9.38
CA GLN A 49 0.61 9.36 -10.28
C GLN A 49 0.16 9.23 -11.74
N TYR A 50 -0.15 8.00 -12.18
CA TYR A 50 -0.74 7.77 -13.50
C TYR A 50 -2.07 8.52 -13.68
N ALA A 51 -2.98 8.44 -12.72
CA ALA A 51 -4.28 9.12 -12.76
C ALA A 51 -4.14 10.64 -12.84
N VAL A 52 -3.14 11.22 -12.17
CA VAL A 52 -2.79 12.65 -12.28
C VAL A 52 -2.22 12.98 -13.66
N GLN A 53 -1.49 12.09 -14.31
CA GLN A 53 -0.94 12.35 -15.64
C GLN A 53 -1.98 12.24 -16.76
N CYS A 54 -3.12 11.57 -16.53
CA CYS A 54 -4.21 11.53 -17.50
C CYS A 54 -4.78 12.92 -17.82
N PRO A 55 -5.17 13.20 -19.08
CA PRO A 55 -5.74 14.48 -19.48
C PRO A 55 -7.11 14.72 -18.83
N ARG A 56 -7.51 16.00 -18.77
CA ARG A 56 -8.86 16.38 -18.31
C ARG A 56 -9.94 15.73 -19.19
N GLY A 57 -11.05 15.33 -18.58
CA GLY A 57 -12.12 14.57 -19.25
C GLY A 57 -11.84 13.07 -19.38
N HIS A 58 -10.63 12.59 -19.06
CA HIS A 58 -10.36 11.16 -18.96
C HIS A 58 -11.01 10.61 -17.68
N TYR A 59 -11.76 9.50 -17.78
CA TYR A 59 -12.53 8.96 -16.64
C TYR A 59 -11.70 8.72 -15.38
N VAL A 60 -10.47 8.22 -15.52
CA VAL A 60 -9.59 7.99 -14.36
C VAL A 60 -9.18 9.31 -13.68
N ARG A 61 -8.96 10.37 -14.46
CA ARG A 61 -8.61 11.70 -13.92
C ARG A 61 -9.80 12.31 -13.19
N GLU A 62 -10.97 12.26 -13.80
CA GLU A 62 -12.21 12.78 -13.21
C GLU A 62 -12.59 12.02 -11.93
N ALA A 63 -12.45 10.69 -11.94
CA ALA A 63 -12.67 9.86 -10.75
C ALA A 63 -11.70 10.21 -9.61
N LEU A 64 -10.41 10.42 -9.91
CA LEU A 64 -9.45 10.88 -8.92
C LEU A 64 -9.86 12.25 -8.34
N CYS A 65 -10.16 13.23 -9.19
CA CYS A 65 -10.58 14.56 -8.76
C CYS A 65 -11.83 14.50 -7.87
N GLU A 66 -12.78 13.64 -8.20
CA GLU A 66 -13.99 13.43 -7.39
C GLU A 66 -13.66 12.81 -6.03
N THR A 67 -12.80 11.79 -5.97
CA THR A 67 -12.39 11.21 -4.66
C THR A 67 -11.66 12.22 -3.77
N VAL A 68 -10.92 13.16 -4.36
CA VAL A 68 -10.27 14.26 -3.63
C VAL A 68 -11.31 15.27 -3.13
N ARG A 69 -12.29 15.65 -3.96
CA ARG A 69 -13.40 16.53 -3.57
C ARG A 69 -14.19 15.95 -2.40
N MET A 70 -14.52 14.65 -2.48
CA MET A 70 -15.22 13.91 -1.43
C MET A 70 -14.46 13.96 -0.10
N ASP A 71 -13.14 13.78 -0.12
CA ASP A 71 -12.30 13.87 1.07
C ASP A 71 -12.33 15.26 1.71
N PHE A 72 -12.30 16.34 0.92
CA PHE A 72 -12.46 17.71 1.43
C PHE A 72 -13.85 17.99 2.02
N GLU A 73 -14.87 17.26 1.57
CA GLU A 73 -16.24 17.30 2.12
C GLU A 73 -16.42 16.40 3.35
N GLY A 74 -15.35 15.71 3.79
CA GLY A 74 -15.39 14.80 4.93
C GLY A 74 -16.05 13.45 4.62
N LEU A 75 -16.24 13.14 3.33
CA LEU A 75 -16.77 11.85 2.89
C LEU A 75 -15.63 10.84 2.71
N SER A 76 -15.89 9.59 3.08
CA SER A 76 -14.94 8.51 2.86
C SER A 76 -14.84 8.14 1.39
N GLY A 77 -13.63 7.76 0.97
CA GLY A 77 -13.35 7.30 -0.39
C GLY A 77 -11.92 6.83 -0.55
N TRP A 78 -11.56 6.43 -1.76
CA TRP A 78 -10.24 5.87 -2.04
C TRP A 78 -9.08 6.80 -1.67
N PHE A 79 -9.24 8.11 -1.87
CA PHE A 79 -8.23 9.10 -1.49
C PHE A 79 -8.06 9.20 0.04
N SER A 80 -9.16 9.29 0.80
CA SER A 80 -9.11 9.35 2.26
C SER A 80 -8.53 8.05 2.85
N ASP A 81 -8.86 6.90 2.28
CA ASP A 81 -8.32 5.59 2.68
C ASP A 81 -6.82 5.50 2.41
N THR A 82 -6.36 6.03 1.27
CA THR A 82 -4.94 6.08 0.93
C THR A 82 -4.19 7.03 1.85
N ARG A 83 -4.74 8.22 2.14
CA ARG A 83 -4.17 9.14 3.13
C ARG A 83 -4.05 8.48 4.50
N ARG A 84 -5.12 7.82 4.96
CA ARG A 84 -5.12 7.10 6.24
C ARG A 84 -4.10 5.98 6.27
N ALA A 85 -3.92 5.24 5.17
CA ALA A 85 -2.91 4.20 5.07
C ALA A 85 -1.48 4.76 5.21
N VAL A 86 -1.20 5.94 4.63
CA VAL A 86 0.09 6.63 4.81
C VAL A 86 0.32 7.01 6.29
N GLU A 87 -0.70 7.57 6.94
CA GLU A 87 -0.63 7.98 8.36
C GLU A 87 -0.49 6.79 9.32
N CYS A 88 -0.94 5.61 8.90
CA CYS A 88 -0.89 4.38 9.69
C CYS A 88 0.31 3.49 9.37
N LEU A 89 1.24 3.92 8.51
CA LEU A 89 2.45 3.15 8.29
C LEU A 89 3.28 3.06 9.57
N PRO A 90 3.84 1.87 9.87
CA PRO A 90 4.75 1.69 10.99
C PRO A 90 6.09 2.40 10.80
#